data_AF-A0A2V1ITJ3-F1
#
_entry.id   AF-A0A2V1ITJ3-F1
#
_cell.length_a   1.000
_cell.length_b   1.000
_cell.length_c   1.000
_cell.angle_alpha   90.00
_cell.angle_beta   90.00
_cell.angle_gamma   90.00
#
_symmetry.space_group_name_H-M   'P 1'
#
loop_
_entity.id
_entity.type
_entity.pdbx_description
1 polymer ?
#
loop_
_entity_poly.entity_id
_entity_poly.type
_entity_poly.pdbx_seq_one_letter_code
_entity_poly.pdbx_strand_id
1 'polypeptide(L)'
;MAGYTEEQHEQSQAATPATVGAVSTSGSQPQSEQPAVSTDTEHETPAVSPEQQQRVDATAGTDRQIKTIQDWMDAEGNRPETEEERKKRERREKSKRIIAAVSDGISALSNLYFTSQYAPDMYNHEKGSMTNAVDARLERLKTEREKNADKYLQFSLKLGDLENERAKTLRELEAQQERQKLAREKAQREADLHPLIMAIKGEQQKKAEQEAISAKYEADNKPTSLELDNEYKRAGVRQRDAAAGASRASAANSYASARAHDRSNAREFTAWDEHGNPHPFATEKAAIAYAKQHGTWKEEDVVETTESENEINGKTSSTKTKKGGHAGKPSPTGRQSPTA
;
A
#
# COMPACT_ATOMS: atom_id res chain seq x y z
N MET A 1 -43.56 -61.49 -43.08
CA MET A 1 -43.93 -60.37 -43.97
C MET A 1 -43.52 -59.10 -43.25
N ALA A 2 -42.33 -58.59 -43.53
CA ALA A 2 -42.06 -57.55 -44.54
C ALA A 2 -42.67 -56.20 -44.11
N GLY A 3 -41.93 -55.10 -43.96
CA GLY A 3 -40.52 -54.83 -44.24
C GLY A 3 -40.21 -53.39 -43.84
N TYR A 4 -38.92 -53.11 -43.65
CA TYR A 4 -38.30 -51.81 -43.36
C TYR A 4 -38.53 -50.79 -44.50
N THR A 5 -38.63 -49.51 -44.18
CA THR A 5 -38.49 -48.41 -45.15
C THR A 5 -37.34 -47.51 -44.73
N GLU A 6 -36.21 -47.70 -45.44
CA GLU A 6 -35.01 -46.88 -45.44
C GLU A 6 -35.14 -45.64 -46.34
N GLU A 7 -34.21 -44.74 -46.07
CA GLU A 7 -33.93 -43.42 -46.61
C GLU A 7 -33.74 -43.37 -48.13
N GLN A 8 -34.14 -42.24 -48.72
CA GLN A 8 -33.85 -41.87 -50.10
C GLN A 8 -32.72 -40.83 -50.11
N HIS A 9 -31.54 -41.24 -50.57
CA HIS A 9 -30.46 -40.37 -51.01
C HIS A 9 -30.07 -40.81 -52.43
N GLU A 10 -30.46 -40.02 -53.43
CA GLU A 10 -30.05 -40.23 -54.81
C GLU A 10 -29.00 -39.18 -55.18
N GLN A 11 -27.79 -39.68 -55.43
CA GLN A 11 -26.62 -38.94 -55.86
C GLN A 11 -26.39 -39.31 -57.33
N SER A 12 -26.28 -38.34 -58.23
CA SER A 12 -25.82 -38.57 -59.60
C SER A 12 -24.92 -37.42 -60.06
N GLN A 13 -23.76 -37.82 -60.54
CA GLN A 13 -22.63 -36.98 -60.95
C GLN A 13 -22.63 -36.73 -62.46
N ALA A 14 -21.87 -35.68 -62.82
CA ALA A 14 -21.04 -35.49 -64.02
C ALA A 14 -21.70 -35.20 -65.38
N ALA A 15 -21.35 -34.04 -65.97
CA ALA A 15 -20.40 -33.94 -67.10
C ALA A 15 -20.36 -32.50 -67.71
N THR A 16 -19.15 -31.98 -67.88
CA THR A 16 -18.74 -30.79 -68.68
C THR A 16 -18.78 -31.11 -70.19
N PRO A 17 -18.64 -30.17 -71.17
CA PRO A 17 -17.36 -29.49 -71.46
C PRO A 17 -17.44 -28.05 -72.01
N ALA A 18 -16.27 -27.41 -71.97
CA ALA A 18 -15.92 -26.09 -72.45
C ALA A 18 -15.82 -26.00 -73.98
N THR A 19 -16.06 -24.79 -74.52
CA THR A 19 -15.66 -24.37 -75.86
C THR A 19 -14.58 -23.30 -75.77
N VAL A 20 -13.51 -23.63 -76.48
CA VAL A 20 -12.26 -22.96 -76.83
C VAL A 20 -12.38 -21.55 -77.43
N GLY A 21 -11.32 -20.76 -77.25
CA GLY A 21 -10.91 -19.76 -78.25
C GLY A 21 -10.12 -18.57 -77.70
N ALA A 22 -8.80 -18.69 -77.57
CA ALA A 22 -7.81 -17.80 -78.19
C ALA A 22 -6.42 -18.00 -77.56
N VAL A 23 -5.45 -18.15 -78.45
CA VAL A 23 -4.05 -18.46 -78.19
C VAL A 23 -3.23 -17.17 -78.37
N SER A 24 -2.05 -17.16 -77.73
CA SER A 24 -0.82 -16.49 -78.21
C SER A 24 -0.47 -15.05 -77.83
N THR A 25 0.53 -15.00 -76.94
CA THR A 25 1.88 -14.38 -77.07
C THR A 25 2.14 -12.89 -76.81
N SER A 26 3.07 -12.72 -75.86
CA SER A 26 4.27 -11.85 -75.84
C SER A 26 4.11 -10.32 -75.81
N GLY A 27 4.38 -9.76 -74.63
CA GLY A 27 5.51 -8.86 -74.34
C GLY A 27 5.65 -7.58 -75.16
N SER A 28 5.50 -6.43 -74.48
CA SER A 28 6.46 -5.30 -74.43
C SER A 28 5.75 -4.04 -73.90
N GLN A 29 6.19 -3.51 -72.76
CA GLN A 29 6.02 -2.08 -72.40
C GLN A 29 6.97 -1.23 -73.26
N PRO A 30 6.76 0.10 -73.50
CA PRO A 30 6.52 1.12 -72.46
C PRO A 30 5.65 2.36 -72.81
N GLN A 31 5.29 3.15 -71.77
CA GLN A 31 4.93 4.59 -71.71
C GLN A 31 3.81 5.12 -72.66
N SER A 32 2.90 6.04 -72.32
CA SER A 32 2.68 7.02 -71.25
C SER A 32 1.31 7.72 -71.51
N GLU A 33 0.77 8.44 -70.52
CA GLU A 33 -0.24 9.52 -70.63
C GLU A 33 -1.74 9.17 -70.83
N GLN A 34 -2.51 9.25 -69.73
CA GLN A 34 -3.66 10.18 -69.49
C GLN A 34 -4.74 9.57 -68.58
N PRO A 35 -5.42 10.38 -67.74
CA PRO A 35 -6.23 9.91 -66.62
C PRO A 35 -7.66 9.59 -67.09
N ALA A 36 -8.07 8.33 -66.96
CA ALA A 36 -9.46 7.94 -67.15
C ALA A 36 -10.06 7.57 -65.78
N VAL A 37 -10.92 8.47 -65.32
CA VAL A 37 -11.86 8.29 -64.21
C VAL A 37 -12.56 6.94 -64.36
N SER A 38 -12.28 6.01 -63.45
CA SER A 38 -13.11 4.82 -63.24
C SER A 38 -13.76 4.97 -61.88
N THR A 39 -15.06 5.29 -61.94
CA THR A 39 -16.03 5.09 -60.88
C THR A 39 -16.13 3.59 -60.60
N ASP A 40 -15.35 3.10 -59.65
CA ASP A 40 -15.70 1.89 -58.91
C ASP A 40 -16.03 2.34 -57.49
N THR A 41 -17.31 2.62 -57.26
CA THR A 41 -17.84 2.62 -55.90
C THR A 41 -18.02 1.15 -55.53
N GLU A 42 -16.90 0.50 -55.21
CA GLU A 42 -16.95 -0.66 -54.34
C GLU A 42 -17.66 -0.18 -53.06
N HIS A 43 -18.85 -0.71 -52.82
CA HIS A 43 -19.48 -0.63 -51.51
C HIS A 43 -18.56 -1.34 -50.52
N GLU A 44 -17.59 -0.62 -49.97
CA GLU A 44 -16.94 -1.00 -48.72
C GLU A 44 -18.05 -1.06 -47.68
N THR A 45 -18.46 -2.28 -47.36
CA THR A 45 -19.11 -2.54 -46.08
C THR A 45 -18.07 -2.15 -45.03
N PRO A 46 -18.32 -1.12 -44.20
CA PRO A 46 -17.36 -0.73 -43.18
C PRO A 46 -17.17 -1.95 -42.28
N ALA A 47 -15.92 -2.34 -42.04
CA ALA A 47 -15.60 -3.38 -41.06
C ALA A 47 -16.18 -2.93 -39.71
N VAL A 48 -17.34 -3.49 -39.36
CA VAL A 48 -18.11 -3.13 -38.18
C VAL A 48 -17.23 -3.44 -36.96
N SER A 49 -16.99 -2.44 -36.11
CA SER A 49 -16.22 -2.64 -34.88
C SER A 49 -16.86 -3.75 -34.03
N PRO A 50 -16.10 -4.59 -33.31
CA PRO A 50 -16.67 -5.68 -32.50
C PRO A 50 -17.75 -5.20 -31.50
N GLU A 51 -17.63 -3.96 -30.99
CA GLU A 51 -18.66 -3.34 -30.14
C GLU A 51 -19.95 -3.03 -30.91
N GLN A 52 -19.86 -2.68 -32.20
CA GLN A 52 -21.01 -2.41 -33.06
C GLN A 52 -21.68 -3.73 -33.50
N GLN A 53 -20.92 -4.79 -33.75
CA GLN A 53 -21.46 -6.13 -34.01
C GLN A 53 -22.27 -6.65 -32.81
N GLN A 54 -21.77 -6.50 -31.58
CA GLN A 54 -22.53 -6.86 -30.38
C GLN A 54 -23.83 -6.07 -30.25
N ARG A 55 -23.84 -4.78 -30.61
CA ARG A 55 -25.06 -3.96 -30.61
C ARG A 55 -26.07 -4.46 -31.66
N VAL A 56 -25.60 -4.76 -32.87
CA VAL A 56 -26.45 -5.29 -33.95
C VAL A 56 -27.00 -6.67 -33.59
N ASP A 57 -26.18 -7.57 -33.06
CA ASP A 57 -26.61 -8.92 -32.67
C ASP A 57 -27.60 -8.89 -31.51
N ALA A 58 -27.37 -8.02 -30.52
CA ALA A 58 -28.28 -7.84 -29.39
C ALA A 58 -29.64 -7.26 -29.78
N THR A 59 -29.71 -6.41 -30.81
CA THR A 59 -30.98 -5.83 -31.29
C THR A 59 -31.60 -6.56 -32.47
N ALA A 60 -30.89 -7.50 -33.12
CA ALA A 60 -31.34 -8.15 -34.35
C ALA A 60 -32.73 -8.80 -34.26
N GLY A 61 -33.08 -9.38 -33.10
CA GLY A 61 -34.40 -9.97 -32.87
C GLY A 61 -35.52 -8.93 -32.86
N THR A 62 -35.35 -7.87 -32.07
CA THR A 62 -36.29 -6.76 -31.95
C THR A 62 -36.38 -5.97 -33.25
N ASP A 63 -35.26 -5.75 -33.94
CA ASP A 63 -35.21 -5.03 -35.21
C ASP A 63 -36.00 -5.76 -36.31
N ARG A 64 -35.92 -7.10 -36.35
CA ARG A 64 -36.77 -7.91 -37.24
C ARG A 64 -38.25 -7.72 -36.92
N GLN A 65 -38.63 -7.76 -35.64
CA GLN A 65 -40.02 -7.59 -35.22
C GLN A 65 -40.57 -6.21 -35.55
N ILE A 66 -39.80 -5.15 -35.25
CA ILE A 66 -40.10 -3.76 -35.62
C ILE A 66 -40.36 -3.68 -37.12
N LYS A 67 -39.44 -4.21 -37.94
CA LYS A 67 -39.59 -4.21 -39.39
C LYS A 67 -40.86 -4.96 -39.84
N THR A 68 -41.12 -6.15 -39.31
CA THR A 68 -42.33 -6.91 -39.71
C THR A 68 -43.63 -6.18 -39.38
N ILE A 69 -43.68 -5.46 -38.26
CA ILE A 69 -44.86 -4.68 -37.86
C ILE A 69 -44.98 -3.43 -38.73
N GLN A 70 -43.87 -2.76 -38.99
CA GLN A 70 -43.82 -1.59 -39.84
C GLN A 70 -44.24 -1.91 -41.28
N ASP A 71 -43.68 -2.97 -41.87
CA ASP A 71 -44.08 -3.46 -43.20
C ASP A 71 -45.58 -3.80 -43.25
N TRP A 72 -46.15 -4.36 -42.17
CA TRP A 72 -47.58 -4.62 -42.08
C TRP A 72 -48.41 -3.34 -42.01
N MET A 73 -47.96 -2.32 -41.26
CA MET A 73 -48.65 -1.04 -41.10
C MET A 73 -48.57 -0.17 -42.36
N ASP A 74 -47.47 -0.26 -43.10
CA ASP A 74 -47.22 0.49 -44.33
C ASP A 74 -47.90 -0.14 -45.56
N ALA A 75 -48.30 -1.41 -45.48
CA ALA A 75 -49.08 -2.07 -46.51
C ALA A 75 -50.41 -1.31 -46.76
N GLU A 76 -50.69 -0.98 -48.03
CA GLU A 76 -51.82 -0.11 -48.44
C GLU A 76 -53.20 -0.56 -47.89
N GLY A 77 -53.39 -1.86 -47.63
CA GLY A 77 -54.65 -2.40 -47.11
C GLY A 77 -54.88 -2.21 -45.60
N ASN A 78 -53.84 -1.92 -44.83
CA ASN A 78 -53.91 -1.84 -43.36
C ASN A 78 -53.83 -0.41 -42.84
N ARG A 79 -53.47 0.54 -43.71
CA ARG A 79 -53.36 1.95 -43.35
C ARG A 79 -54.75 2.51 -43.02
N PRO A 80 -54.90 3.31 -41.95
CA PRO A 80 -56.17 3.94 -41.64
C PRO A 80 -56.62 4.82 -42.81
N GLU A 81 -57.90 4.74 -43.12
CA GLU A 81 -58.51 5.45 -44.24
C GLU A 81 -58.32 6.95 -44.10
N THR A 82 -57.88 7.60 -45.18
CA THR A 82 -57.78 9.06 -45.19
C THR A 82 -59.17 9.70 -45.06
N GLU A 83 -59.25 10.90 -44.50
CA GLU A 83 -60.55 11.56 -44.27
C GLU A 83 -61.36 11.77 -45.57
N GLU A 84 -60.67 11.99 -46.69
CA GLU A 84 -61.28 12.13 -48.01
C GLU A 84 -61.88 10.82 -48.51
N GLU A 85 -61.18 9.70 -48.34
CA GLU A 85 -61.67 8.36 -48.67
C GLU A 85 -62.83 7.96 -47.77
N ARG A 86 -62.77 8.31 -46.47
CA ARG A 86 -63.88 8.11 -45.54
C ARG A 86 -65.14 8.83 -46.02
N LYS A 87 -65.03 10.11 -46.37
CA LYS A 87 -66.14 10.92 -46.89
C LYS A 87 -66.70 10.41 -48.22
N LYS A 88 -65.83 9.97 -49.14
CA LYS A 88 -66.25 9.38 -50.42
C LYS A 88 -67.03 8.09 -50.22
N ARG A 89 -66.67 7.28 -49.22
CA ARG A 89 -67.37 6.04 -48.90
C ARG A 89 -68.65 6.28 -48.15
N GLU A 90 -68.69 7.16 -47.15
CA GLU A 90 -69.95 7.54 -46.50
C GLU A 90 -70.98 8.03 -47.52
N ARG A 91 -70.57 8.79 -48.53
CA ARG A 91 -71.45 9.18 -49.66
C ARG A 91 -71.97 7.97 -50.45
N ARG A 92 -71.09 7.00 -50.75
CA ARG A 92 -71.48 5.75 -51.45
C ARG A 92 -72.36 4.84 -50.59
N GLU A 93 -72.13 4.76 -49.30
CA GLU A 93 -72.96 4.00 -48.35
C GLU A 93 -74.34 4.64 -48.21
N LYS A 94 -74.39 5.97 -48.06
CA LYS A 94 -75.64 6.74 -48.05
C LYS A 94 -76.40 6.59 -49.38
N SER A 95 -75.73 6.67 -50.53
CA SER A 95 -76.40 6.48 -51.82
C SER A 95 -76.94 5.05 -51.97
N LYS A 96 -76.21 4.02 -51.53
CA LYS A 96 -76.68 2.63 -51.53
C LYS A 96 -77.90 2.43 -50.64
N ARG A 97 -77.92 3.02 -49.44
CA ARG A 97 -79.09 3.00 -48.55
C ARG A 97 -80.31 3.66 -49.19
N ILE A 98 -80.12 4.83 -49.80
CA ILE A 98 -81.21 5.55 -50.49
C ILE A 98 -81.74 4.71 -51.65
N ILE A 99 -80.87 4.15 -52.50
CA ILE A 99 -81.30 3.31 -53.63
C ILE A 99 -82.08 2.08 -53.15
N ALA A 100 -81.61 1.42 -52.09
CA ALA A 100 -82.30 0.27 -51.50
C ALA A 100 -83.67 0.66 -50.91
N ALA A 101 -83.74 1.80 -50.22
CA ALA A 101 -85.00 2.31 -49.66
C ALA A 101 -86.01 2.68 -50.75
N VAL A 102 -85.52 3.29 -51.85
CA VAL A 102 -86.35 3.59 -53.02
C VAL A 102 -86.82 2.30 -53.69
N SER A 103 -85.96 1.29 -53.87
CA SER A 103 -86.38 0.01 -54.46
C SER A 103 -87.42 -0.72 -53.61
N ASP A 104 -87.24 -0.73 -52.28
CA ASP A 104 -88.25 -1.30 -51.37
C ASP A 104 -89.55 -0.49 -51.39
N GLY A 105 -89.48 0.83 -51.49
CA GLY A 105 -90.65 1.71 -51.61
C GLY A 105 -91.42 1.47 -52.91
N ILE A 106 -90.72 1.27 -54.03
CA ILE A 106 -91.34 0.90 -55.31
C ILE A 106 -91.99 -0.48 -55.21
N SER A 107 -91.33 -1.48 -54.61
CA SER A 107 -91.92 -2.80 -54.40
C SER A 107 -93.13 -2.77 -53.48
N ALA A 108 -93.12 -1.96 -52.42
CA ALA A 108 -94.25 -1.77 -51.51
C ALA A 108 -95.45 -1.13 -52.22
N LEU A 109 -95.21 -0.05 -52.98
CA LEU A 109 -96.25 0.65 -53.75
C LEU A 109 -96.80 -0.22 -54.88
N SER A 110 -95.94 -0.99 -55.57
CA SER A 110 -96.34 -1.95 -56.60
C SER A 110 -97.25 -3.03 -56.02
N ASN A 111 -96.85 -3.63 -54.89
CA ASN A 111 -97.67 -4.60 -54.20
C ASN A 111 -99.01 -3.99 -53.72
N LEU A 112 -99.02 -2.76 -53.22
CA LEU A 112 -100.26 -2.05 -52.86
C LEU A 112 -101.19 -1.84 -54.08
N TYR A 113 -100.63 -1.50 -55.25
CA TYR A 113 -101.41 -1.37 -56.48
C TYR A 113 -102.00 -2.72 -56.94
N PHE A 114 -101.22 -3.80 -56.94
CA PHE A 114 -101.72 -5.12 -57.36
C PHE A 114 -102.71 -5.74 -56.36
N THR A 115 -102.52 -5.54 -55.05
CA THR A 115 -103.48 -5.98 -54.03
C THR A 115 -104.82 -5.26 -54.15
N SER A 116 -104.83 -4.00 -54.59
CA SER A 116 -106.08 -3.29 -54.94
C SER A 116 -106.84 -3.93 -56.11
N GLN A 117 -106.17 -4.75 -56.93
CA GLN A 117 -106.75 -5.52 -58.03
C GLN A 117 -106.99 -7.00 -57.65
N TYR A 118 -107.21 -7.31 -56.37
CA TYR A 118 -107.44 -8.67 -55.84
C TYR A 118 -106.23 -9.62 -55.92
N ALA A 119 -104.99 -9.14 -56.13
CA ALA A 119 -103.80 -9.99 -55.98
C ALA A 119 -103.47 -10.24 -54.48
N PRO A 120 -102.91 -11.41 -54.11
CA PRO A 120 -102.42 -11.66 -52.74
C PRO A 120 -101.27 -10.73 -52.33
N ASP A 121 -101.22 -10.31 -51.07
CA ASP A 121 -100.11 -9.51 -50.51
C ASP A 121 -98.82 -10.33 -50.43
N MET A 122 -97.82 -9.93 -51.22
CA MET A 122 -96.51 -10.59 -51.30
C MET A 122 -95.36 -9.72 -50.80
N TYR A 123 -95.63 -8.50 -50.35
CA TYR A 123 -94.58 -7.63 -49.82
C TYR A 123 -94.20 -8.05 -48.41
N ASN A 124 -92.92 -8.36 -48.20
CA ASN A 124 -92.38 -8.66 -46.88
C ASN A 124 -91.08 -7.89 -46.66
N HIS A 125 -91.15 -6.84 -45.85
CA HIS A 125 -89.97 -6.03 -45.54
C HIS A 125 -88.94 -6.80 -44.69
N GLU A 126 -89.29 -7.88 -44.01
CA GLU A 126 -88.33 -8.63 -43.18
C GLU A 126 -87.53 -9.62 -44.02
N LYS A 127 -88.19 -10.29 -44.97
CA LYS A 127 -87.59 -11.40 -45.74
C LYS A 127 -87.20 -11.05 -47.17
N GLY A 128 -87.77 -10.01 -47.76
CA GLY A 128 -87.53 -9.62 -49.16
C GLY A 128 -86.96 -8.21 -49.36
N SER A 129 -86.71 -7.50 -48.26
CA SER A 129 -86.23 -6.12 -48.31
C SER A 129 -84.76 -6.03 -48.73
N MET A 130 -84.51 -5.18 -49.72
CA MET A 130 -83.15 -4.83 -50.13
C MET A 130 -82.44 -3.92 -49.11
N THR A 131 -83.19 -3.14 -48.32
CA THR A 131 -82.60 -2.28 -47.27
C THR A 131 -81.95 -3.11 -46.17
N ASN A 132 -82.63 -4.14 -45.65
CA ASN A 132 -82.08 -5.03 -44.63
C ASN A 132 -80.80 -5.74 -45.09
N ALA A 133 -80.77 -6.22 -46.34
CA ALA A 133 -79.59 -6.87 -46.90
C ALA A 133 -78.40 -5.89 -47.05
N VAL A 134 -78.68 -4.64 -47.46
CA VAL A 134 -77.66 -3.60 -47.58
C VAL A 134 -77.15 -3.17 -46.19
N ASP A 135 -78.03 -2.99 -45.22
CA ASP A 135 -77.64 -2.58 -43.87
C ASP A 135 -76.82 -3.65 -43.15
N ALA A 136 -77.19 -4.94 -43.26
CA ALA A 136 -76.38 -6.04 -42.74
C ALA A 136 -74.98 -6.08 -43.36
N ARG A 137 -74.85 -5.76 -44.66
CA ARG A 137 -73.54 -5.67 -45.33
C ARG A 137 -72.73 -4.47 -44.86
N LEU A 138 -73.37 -3.31 -44.67
CA LEU A 138 -72.72 -2.11 -44.15
C LEU A 138 -72.25 -2.29 -42.70
N GLU A 139 -73.04 -2.97 -41.87
CA GLU A 139 -72.68 -3.30 -40.50
C GLU A 139 -71.46 -4.24 -40.46
N ARG A 140 -71.45 -5.31 -41.26
CA ARG A 140 -70.26 -6.18 -41.40
C ARG A 140 -69.02 -5.39 -41.79
N LEU A 141 -69.11 -4.56 -42.83
CA LEU A 141 -68.00 -3.70 -43.28
C LEU A 141 -67.58 -2.67 -42.21
N LYS A 142 -68.49 -2.21 -41.36
CA LYS A 142 -68.17 -1.34 -40.23
C LYS A 142 -67.39 -2.09 -39.16
N THR A 143 -67.86 -3.28 -38.77
CA THR A 143 -67.17 -4.12 -37.77
C THR A 143 -65.78 -4.57 -38.25
N GLU A 144 -65.61 -4.87 -39.54
CA GLU A 144 -64.30 -5.21 -40.12
C GLU A 144 -63.33 -4.03 -40.06
N ARG A 145 -63.83 -2.81 -40.32
CA ARG A 145 -63.04 -1.58 -40.21
C ARG A 145 -62.63 -1.29 -38.78
N GLU A 146 -63.54 -1.40 -37.83
CA GLU A 146 -63.25 -1.23 -36.40
C GLU A 146 -62.17 -2.24 -35.96
N LYS A 147 -62.32 -3.52 -36.32
CA LYS A 147 -61.29 -4.55 -36.06
C LYS A 147 -59.94 -4.22 -36.70
N ASN A 148 -59.92 -3.68 -37.92
CA ASN A 148 -58.67 -3.31 -38.58
C ASN A 148 -58.03 -2.07 -37.94
N ALA A 149 -58.84 -1.08 -37.55
CA ALA A 149 -58.37 0.09 -36.81
C ALA A 149 -57.80 -0.31 -35.43
N ASP A 150 -58.48 -1.21 -34.72
CA ASP A 150 -58.02 -1.75 -33.44
C ASP A 150 -56.70 -2.52 -33.58
N LYS A 151 -56.56 -3.34 -34.63
CA LYS A 151 -55.29 -4.02 -34.96
C LYS A 151 -54.18 -3.03 -35.26
N TYR A 152 -54.46 -2.00 -36.06
CA TYR A 152 -53.49 -0.95 -36.37
C TYR A 152 -53.03 -0.23 -35.10
N LEU A 153 -53.97 0.13 -34.23
CA LEU A 153 -53.68 0.73 -32.93
C LEU A 153 -52.82 -0.21 -32.06
N GLN A 154 -53.22 -1.48 -31.94
CA GLN A 154 -52.47 -2.48 -31.17
C GLN A 154 -51.04 -2.64 -31.67
N PHE A 155 -50.84 -2.70 -33.00
CA PHE A 155 -49.51 -2.79 -33.59
C PHE A 155 -48.70 -1.51 -33.43
N SER A 156 -49.33 -0.34 -33.49
CA SER A 156 -48.65 0.93 -33.21
C SER A 156 -48.13 1.01 -31.77
N LEU A 157 -48.92 0.53 -30.79
CA LEU A 157 -48.49 0.46 -29.39
C LEU A 157 -47.36 -0.55 -29.22
N LYS A 158 -47.51 -1.74 -29.81
CA LYS A 158 -46.47 -2.77 -29.78
C LYS A 158 -45.17 -2.30 -30.43
N LEU A 159 -45.25 -1.53 -31.51
CA LEU A 159 -44.09 -0.94 -32.17
C LEU A 159 -43.34 -0.01 -31.21
N GLY A 160 -44.06 0.88 -30.51
CA GLY A 160 -43.47 1.74 -29.48
C GLY A 160 -42.84 0.96 -28.32
N ASP A 161 -43.47 -0.12 -27.87
CA ASP A 161 -42.92 -0.99 -26.83
C ASP A 161 -41.62 -1.68 -27.30
N LEU A 162 -41.58 -2.19 -28.53
CA LEU A 162 -40.40 -2.83 -29.11
C LEU A 162 -39.26 -1.83 -29.33
N GLU A 163 -39.55 -0.61 -29.77
CA GLU A 163 -38.55 0.46 -29.87
C GLU A 163 -37.98 0.82 -28.49
N ASN A 164 -38.83 0.86 -27.45
CA ASN A 164 -38.39 1.07 -26.09
C ASN A 164 -37.53 -0.08 -25.56
N GLU A 165 -37.88 -1.34 -25.86
CA GLU A 165 -37.06 -2.51 -25.53
C GLU A 165 -35.70 -2.45 -26.21
N ARG A 166 -35.67 -2.13 -27.51
CA ARG A 166 -34.42 -1.92 -28.27
C ARG A 166 -33.56 -0.82 -27.63
N ALA A 167 -34.15 0.29 -27.23
CA ALA A 167 -33.41 1.36 -26.57
C ALA A 167 -32.88 0.94 -25.18
N LYS A 168 -33.65 0.14 -24.42
CA LYS A 168 -33.22 -0.41 -23.14
C LYS A 168 -32.04 -1.37 -23.29
N THR A 169 -32.10 -2.31 -24.25
CA THR A 169 -31.01 -3.27 -24.48
C THR A 169 -29.72 -2.55 -24.88
N LEU A 170 -29.80 -1.54 -25.76
CA LEU A 170 -28.64 -0.73 -26.14
C LEU A 170 -28.06 0.05 -24.94
N ARG A 171 -28.90 0.66 -24.11
CA ARG A 171 -28.46 1.37 -22.90
C ARG A 171 -27.81 0.43 -21.89
N GLU A 172 -28.35 -0.78 -21.71
CA GLU A 172 -27.78 -1.77 -20.82
C GLU A 172 -26.42 -2.27 -21.32
N LEU A 173 -26.30 -2.54 -22.62
CA LEU A 173 -25.04 -2.95 -23.24
C LEU A 173 -23.97 -1.86 -23.07
N GLU A 174 -24.32 -0.60 -23.30
CA GLU A 174 -23.43 0.55 -23.06
C GLU A 174 -23.01 0.66 -21.59
N ALA A 175 -23.95 0.53 -20.65
CA ALA A 175 -23.63 0.53 -19.23
C ALA A 175 -22.72 -0.65 -18.82
N GLN A 176 -22.90 -1.83 -19.43
CA GLN A 176 -22.01 -2.97 -19.23
C GLN A 176 -20.61 -2.68 -19.77
N GLN A 177 -20.49 -2.08 -20.96
CA GLN A 177 -19.20 -1.67 -21.53
C GLN A 177 -18.49 -0.64 -20.63
N GLU A 178 -19.20 0.36 -20.12
CA GLU A 178 -18.65 1.34 -19.17
C GLU A 178 -18.19 0.69 -17.87
N ARG A 179 -19.01 -0.20 -17.28
CA ARG A 179 -18.62 -0.97 -16.08
C ARG A 179 -17.37 -1.81 -16.32
N GLN A 180 -17.25 -2.44 -17.49
CA GLN A 180 -16.05 -3.19 -17.86
C GLN A 180 -14.83 -2.28 -18.00
N LYS A 181 -14.98 -1.10 -18.61
CA LYS A 181 -13.89 -0.11 -18.72
C LYS A 181 -13.43 0.35 -17.34
N LEU A 182 -14.37 0.70 -16.45
CA LEU A 182 -14.05 1.09 -15.07
C LEU A 182 -13.44 -0.06 -14.26
N ALA A 183 -13.92 -1.30 -14.44
CA ALA A 183 -13.35 -2.47 -13.78
C ALA A 183 -11.92 -2.73 -14.25
N ARG A 184 -11.65 -2.60 -15.56
CA ARG A 184 -10.30 -2.70 -16.12
C ARG A 184 -9.38 -1.61 -15.59
N GLU A 185 -9.85 -0.37 -15.52
CA GLU A 185 -9.07 0.73 -14.97
C GLU A 185 -8.76 0.53 -13.48
N LYS A 186 -9.77 0.12 -12.68
CA LYS A 186 -9.56 -0.22 -11.27
C LYS A 186 -8.58 -1.38 -11.10
N ALA A 187 -8.71 -2.43 -11.90
CA ALA A 187 -7.81 -3.58 -11.88
C ALA A 187 -6.39 -3.19 -12.28
N GLN A 188 -6.21 -2.29 -13.25
CA GLN A 188 -4.90 -1.74 -13.62
C GLN A 188 -4.28 -0.95 -12.48
N ARG A 189 -5.03 -0.02 -11.87
CA ARG A 189 -4.56 0.74 -10.71
C ARG A 189 -4.19 -0.18 -9.54
N GLU A 190 -5.00 -1.19 -9.26
CA GLU A 190 -4.71 -2.16 -8.21
C GLU A 190 -3.48 -3.00 -8.54
N ALA A 191 -3.33 -3.42 -9.80
CA ALA A 191 -2.14 -4.12 -10.29
C ALA A 191 -0.88 -3.27 -10.19
N ASP A 192 -0.96 -1.96 -10.43
CA ASP A 192 0.16 -1.02 -10.29
C ASP A 192 0.51 -0.74 -8.82
N LEU A 193 -0.49 -0.69 -7.94
CA LEU A 193 -0.29 -0.45 -6.50
C LEU A 193 0.16 -1.71 -5.76
N HIS A 194 -0.28 -2.89 -6.20
CA HIS A 194 0.07 -4.18 -5.60
C HIS A 194 1.58 -4.38 -5.40
N PRO A 195 2.48 -4.17 -6.39
CA PRO A 195 3.92 -4.33 -6.19
C PRO A 195 4.49 -3.34 -5.17
N LEU A 196 3.99 -2.10 -5.14
CA LEU A 196 4.42 -1.10 -4.16
C LEU A 196 4.01 -1.51 -2.74
N ILE A 197 2.78 -1.98 -2.56
CA ILE A 197 2.29 -2.50 -1.29
C ILE A 197 3.13 -3.69 -0.82
N MET A 198 3.47 -4.62 -1.73
CA MET A 198 4.35 -5.75 -1.40
C MET A 198 5.76 -5.28 -1.02
N ALA A 199 6.32 -4.30 -1.72
CA ALA A 199 7.64 -3.74 -1.41
C ALA A 199 7.66 -3.08 -0.02
N ILE A 200 6.67 -2.24 0.30
CA ILE A 200 6.55 -1.59 1.62
C ILE A 200 6.41 -2.65 2.72
N LYS A 201 5.57 -3.66 2.51
CA LYS A 201 5.39 -4.75 3.48
C LYS A 201 6.70 -5.53 3.68
N GLY A 202 7.44 -5.79 2.61
CA GLY A 202 8.75 -6.43 2.66
C GLY A 202 9.79 -5.58 3.41
N GLU A 203 9.82 -4.27 3.21
CA GLU A 203 10.70 -3.37 3.96
C GLU A 203 10.34 -3.30 5.45
N GLN A 204 9.05 -3.27 5.78
CA GLN A 204 8.60 -3.32 7.17
C GLN A 204 9.01 -4.62 7.84
N GLN A 205 8.89 -5.75 7.15
CA GLN A 205 9.36 -7.04 7.65
C GLN A 205 10.87 -7.02 7.90
N LYS A 206 11.67 -6.51 6.95
CA LYS A 206 13.13 -6.37 7.12
C LYS A 206 13.50 -5.46 8.29
N LYS A 207 12.80 -4.33 8.48
CA LYS A 207 13.01 -3.43 9.62
C LYS A 207 12.69 -4.13 10.94
N ALA A 208 11.57 -4.85 11.01
CA ALA A 208 11.19 -5.62 12.19
C ALA A 208 12.20 -6.74 12.50
N GLU A 209 12.72 -7.41 11.47
CA GLU A 209 13.79 -8.41 11.62
C GLU A 209 15.09 -7.79 12.14
N GLN A 210 15.50 -6.64 11.60
CA GLN A 210 16.68 -5.92 12.07
C GLN A 210 16.55 -5.47 13.53
N GLU A 211 15.39 -4.93 13.90
CA GLU A 211 15.09 -4.53 15.28
C GLU A 211 15.08 -5.74 16.22
N ALA A 212 14.53 -6.88 15.78
CA ALA A 212 14.60 -8.12 16.54
C ALA A 212 16.03 -8.63 16.72
N ILE A 213 16.88 -8.52 15.69
CA ILE A 213 18.31 -8.87 15.76
C ILE A 213 19.05 -7.94 16.71
N SER A 214 18.84 -6.62 16.62
CA SER A 214 19.49 -5.65 17.52
C SER A 214 19.03 -5.84 18.96
N ALA A 215 17.73 -6.09 19.20
CA ALA A 215 17.21 -6.36 20.52
C ALA A 215 17.82 -7.65 21.12
N LYS A 216 18.02 -8.70 20.32
CA LYS A 216 18.74 -9.91 20.74
C LYS A 216 20.19 -9.61 21.07
N TYR A 217 20.90 -8.89 20.20
CA TYR A 217 22.29 -8.51 20.44
C TYR A 217 22.44 -7.68 21.72
N GLU A 218 21.53 -6.73 21.97
CA GLU A 218 21.51 -5.98 23.22
C GLU A 218 21.20 -6.85 24.43
N ALA A 219 20.24 -7.78 24.31
CA ALA A 219 19.90 -8.71 25.38
C ALA A 219 21.09 -9.60 25.75
N ASP A 220 21.84 -10.08 24.76
CA ASP A 220 23.02 -10.94 24.97
C ASP A 220 24.22 -10.14 25.55
N ASN A 221 24.37 -8.85 25.21
CA ASN A 221 25.47 -8.01 25.72
C ASN A 221 25.17 -7.31 27.06
N LYS A 222 23.89 -7.13 27.43
CA LYS A 222 23.48 -6.60 28.75
C LYS A 222 24.08 -7.36 29.95
N PRO A 223 24.05 -8.71 30.04
CA PRO A 223 24.66 -9.41 31.17
C PRO A 223 26.17 -9.20 31.23
N THR A 224 26.86 -9.25 30.09
CA THR A 224 28.32 -9.06 30.01
C THR A 224 28.74 -7.65 30.43
N SER A 225 28.03 -6.61 29.97
CA SER A 225 28.31 -5.23 30.38
C SER A 225 28.04 -4.98 31.87
N LEU A 226 26.96 -5.56 32.42
CA LEU A 226 26.67 -5.50 33.86
C LEU A 226 27.71 -6.28 34.68
N GLU A 227 28.19 -7.42 34.19
CA GLU A 227 29.24 -8.20 34.84
C GLU A 227 30.56 -7.41 34.90
N LEU A 228 30.96 -6.80 33.78
CA LEU A 228 32.14 -5.92 33.73
C LEU A 228 32.02 -4.73 34.68
N ASP A 229 30.88 -4.02 34.70
CA ASP A 229 30.67 -2.88 35.61
C ASP A 229 30.73 -3.32 37.09
N ASN A 230 30.14 -4.47 37.41
CA ASN A 230 30.24 -5.05 38.75
C ASN A 230 31.69 -5.42 39.12
N GLU A 231 32.45 -5.97 38.17
CA GLU A 231 33.86 -6.29 38.38
C GLU A 231 34.71 -5.03 38.59
N TYR A 232 34.51 -3.97 37.80
CA TYR A 232 35.17 -2.67 38.00
C TYR A 232 34.87 -2.09 39.39
N LYS A 233 33.60 -2.13 39.83
CA LYS A 233 33.21 -1.71 41.18
C LYS A 233 33.90 -2.54 42.26
N ARG A 234 33.96 -3.87 42.10
CA ARG A 234 34.67 -4.78 43.02
C ARG A 234 36.17 -4.50 43.05
N ALA A 235 36.81 -4.26 41.91
CA ALA A 235 38.22 -3.90 41.83
C ALA A 235 38.50 -2.57 42.56
N GLY A 236 37.64 -1.55 42.36
CA GLY A 236 37.74 -0.29 43.08
C GLY A 236 37.59 -0.44 44.60
N VAL A 237 36.70 -1.32 45.07
CA VAL A 237 36.59 -1.66 46.50
C VAL A 237 37.87 -2.33 47.01
N ARG A 238 38.38 -3.35 46.30
CA ARG A 238 39.64 -4.03 46.68
C ARG A 238 40.81 -3.07 46.77
N GLN A 239 40.92 -2.10 45.84
CA GLN A 239 41.97 -1.09 45.88
C GLN A 239 41.85 -0.20 47.12
N ARG A 240 40.63 0.24 47.48
CA ARG A 240 40.40 1.02 48.70
C ARG A 240 40.68 0.21 49.96
N ASP A 241 40.29 -1.06 49.99
CA ASP A 241 40.56 -1.95 51.11
C ASP A 241 42.07 -2.19 51.30
N ALA A 242 42.80 -2.39 50.19
CA ALA A 242 44.25 -2.50 50.21
C ALA A 242 44.92 -1.21 50.70
N ALA A 243 44.46 -0.04 50.23
CA ALA A 243 44.95 1.26 50.68
C ALA A 243 44.65 1.50 52.18
N ALA A 244 43.47 1.09 52.66
CA ALA A 244 43.12 1.15 54.08
C ALA A 244 43.96 0.17 54.91
N GLY A 245 44.27 -1.02 54.38
CA GLY A 245 45.21 -1.97 54.98
C GLY A 245 46.61 -1.38 55.12
N ALA A 246 47.16 -0.82 54.04
CA ALA A 246 48.46 -0.16 54.05
C ALA A 246 48.52 1.03 55.02
N SER A 247 47.46 1.85 55.07
CA SER A 247 47.36 2.97 56.00
C SER A 247 47.36 2.51 57.45
N ARG A 248 46.63 1.43 57.78
CA ARG A 248 46.64 0.83 59.13
C ARG A 248 48.01 0.29 59.52
N ALA A 249 48.70 -0.39 58.59
CA ALA A 249 50.06 -0.89 58.83
C ALA A 249 51.06 0.25 59.06
N SER A 250 50.98 1.32 58.26
CA SER A 250 51.80 2.53 58.42
C SER A 250 51.58 3.18 59.80
N ALA A 251 50.32 3.34 60.22
CA ALA A 251 50.00 3.88 61.54
C ALA A 251 50.57 3.00 62.67
N ALA A 252 50.45 1.67 62.56
CA ALA A 252 51.03 0.74 63.54
C ALA A 252 52.55 0.89 63.65
N ASN A 253 53.25 1.03 62.52
CA ASN A 253 54.69 1.29 62.49
C ASN A 253 55.04 2.63 63.16
N SER A 254 54.29 3.70 62.88
CA SER A 254 54.51 5.00 63.54
C SER A 254 54.35 4.90 65.07
N TYR A 255 53.32 4.20 65.55
CA TYR A 255 53.13 3.98 67.00
C TYR A 255 54.27 3.15 67.62
N ALA A 256 54.78 2.14 66.91
CA ALA A 256 55.91 1.34 67.37
C ALA A 256 57.19 2.18 67.47
N SER A 257 57.47 3.01 66.47
CA SER A 257 58.63 3.91 66.46
C SER A 257 58.57 4.96 67.57
N ALA A 258 57.40 5.56 67.82
CA ALA A 258 57.22 6.51 68.92
C ALA A 258 57.54 5.87 70.28
N ARG A 259 57.02 4.66 70.53
CA ARG A 259 57.31 3.91 71.76
C ARG A 259 58.78 3.53 71.94
N ALA A 260 59.55 3.39 70.87
CA ALA A 260 60.98 3.12 70.95
C ALA A 260 61.76 4.38 71.36
N HIS A 261 61.42 5.54 70.78
CA HIS A 261 62.09 6.82 71.06
C HIS A 261 61.88 7.29 72.52
N ASP A 262 60.74 6.99 73.13
CA ASP A 262 60.49 7.34 74.54
C ASP A 262 61.44 6.61 75.52
N ARG A 263 61.99 5.45 75.14
CA ARG A 263 62.84 4.62 76.03
C ARG A 263 64.32 4.99 75.98
N SER A 264 64.78 5.68 74.93
CA SER A 264 66.20 5.97 74.69
C SER A 264 66.72 7.25 75.36
N ASN A 265 65.88 7.99 76.11
CA ASN A 265 66.30 9.19 76.85
C ASN A 265 66.87 8.85 78.26
N ALA A 266 67.72 7.84 78.37
CA ALA A 266 68.44 7.56 79.62
C ALA A 266 69.48 8.67 79.88
N ARG A 267 69.63 9.12 81.13
CA ARG A 267 70.59 10.18 81.51
C ARG A 267 72.04 9.67 81.48
N GLU A 268 72.59 9.49 80.29
CA GLU A 268 73.88 8.83 80.06
C GLU A 268 75.12 9.71 80.34
N PHE A 269 75.00 11.04 80.32
CA PHE A 269 76.15 11.94 80.43
C PHE A 269 76.34 12.44 81.86
N THR A 270 77.54 12.37 82.43
CA THR A 270 77.80 12.82 83.81
C THR A 270 78.86 13.93 83.84
N ALA A 271 78.61 15.01 84.60
CA ALA A 271 79.57 16.09 84.84
C ALA A 271 79.80 16.32 86.35
N TRP A 272 80.90 16.98 86.71
CA TRP A 272 81.34 17.14 88.10
C TRP A 272 81.34 18.61 88.53
N ASP A 273 80.95 18.90 89.77
CA ASP A 273 81.03 20.25 90.37
C ASP A 273 82.43 20.55 90.97
N GLU A 274 82.64 21.79 91.44
CA GLU A 274 83.89 22.28 92.07
C GLU A 274 84.33 21.46 93.30
N HIS A 275 83.37 20.78 93.95
CA HIS A 275 83.61 19.97 95.14
C HIS A 275 83.81 18.48 94.80
N GLY A 276 83.66 18.11 93.53
CA GLY A 276 83.82 16.75 93.05
C GLY A 276 82.59 15.86 93.25
N ASN A 277 81.37 16.40 93.22
CA ASN A 277 80.10 15.64 93.16
C ASN A 277 79.65 15.41 91.69
N PRO A 278 79.22 14.19 91.33
CA PRO A 278 78.75 13.86 89.98
C PRO A 278 77.26 14.19 89.77
N HIS A 279 76.93 14.79 88.63
CA HIS A 279 75.57 15.11 88.18
C HIS A 279 75.26 14.49 86.81
N PRO A 280 74.19 13.67 86.67
CA PRO A 280 73.80 13.04 85.42
C PRO A 280 72.85 13.91 84.58
N PHE A 281 73.03 13.89 83.26
CA PHE A 281 72.36 14.69 82.25
C PHE A 281 71.89 13.80 81.07
N ALA A 282 70.74 14.15 80.50
CA ALA A 282 70.16 13.46 79.34
C ALA A 282 70.83 13.81 78.01
N THR A 283 71.62 14.88 77.96
CA THR A 283 72.31 15.33 76.75
C THR A 283 73.74 15.74 77.07
N GLU A 284 74.65 15.42 76.16
CA GLU A 284 76.08 15.73 76.28
C GLU A 284 76.31 17.25 76.44
N LYS A 285 75.58 18.05 75.65
CA LYS A 285 75.67 19.52 75.72
C LYS A 285 75.34 20.08 77.11
N ALA A 286 74.36 19.48 77.81
CA ALA A 286 74.01 19.89 79.16
C ALA A 286 75.13 19.55 80.16
N ALA A 287 75.74 18.37 80.03
CA ALA A 287 76.89 17.98 80.86
C ALA A 287 78.12 18.88 80.63
N ILE A 288 78.42 19.20 79.36
CA ILE A 288 79.55 20.09 79.00
C ILE A 288 79.35 21.49 79.58
N ALA A 289 78.15 22.06 79.43
CA ALA A 289 77.84 23.39 79.96
C ALA A 289 78.01 23.43 81.49
N TYR A 290 77.56 22.40 82.19
CA TYR A 290 77.71 22.26 83.63
C TYR A 290 79.18 22.22 84.07
N ALA A 291 80.00 21.41 83.40
CA ALA A 291 81.43 21.30 83.72
C ALA A 291 82.21 22.60 83.48
N LYS A 292 81.86 23.35 82.43
CA LYS A 292 82.48 24.66 82.16
C LYS A 292 82.14 25.69 83.22
N GLN A 293 80.90 25.70 83.71
CA GLN A 293 80.46 26.63 84.76
C GLN A 293 81.20 26.41 86.08
N HIS A 294 81.49 25.15 86.42
CA HIS A 294 82.17 24.77 87.65
C HIS A 294 83.70 24.66 87.52
N GLY A 295 84.28 25.10 86.40
CA GLY A 295 85.74 25.07 86.20
C GLY A 295 86.35 23.66 86.18
N THR A 296 85.54 22.60 86.09
CA THR A 296 85.96 21.19 86.02
C THR A 296 86.14 20.71 84.58
N TRP A 297 85.95 21.59 83.61
CA TRP A 297 86.21 21.32 82.20
C TRP A 297 87.72 21.24 81.93
N LYS A 298 88.19 20.05 81.56
CA LYS A 298 89.58 19.85 81.14
C LYS A 298 89.64 19.95 79.62
N GLU A 299 90.32 20.97 79.12
CA GLU A 299 90.59 21.12 77.69
C GLU A 299 91.75 20.20 77.29
N GLU A 300 91.49 19.32 76.33
CA GLU A 300 92.50 18.47 75.71
C GLU A 300 92.46 18.69 74.20
N ASP A 301 93.63 18.78 73.58
CA ASP A 301 93.73 18.84 72.13
C ASP A 301 93.38 17.44 71.58
N VAL A 302 92.12 17.28 71.16
CA VAL A 302 91.63 16.03 70.60
C VAL A 302 91.97 16.03 69.11
N VAL A 303 92.86 15.11 68.75
CA VAL A 303 93.18 14.82 67.35
C VAL A 303 92.09 13.92 66.80
N GLU A 304 91.23 14.46 65.93
CA GLU A 304 90.22 13.68 65.24
C GLU A 304 90.75 13.30 63.86
N THR A 305 91.10 12.02 63.70
CA THR A 305 91.48 11.44 62.41
C THR A 305 90.20 10.94 61.75
N THR A 306 89.78 11.63 60.69
CA THR A 306 88.69 11.14 59.84
C THR A 306 89.30 10.42 58.65
N GLU A 307 89.08 9.11 58.56
CA GLU A 307 89.41 8.32 57.38
C GLU A 307 88.19 8.30 56.47
N SER A 308 88.33 8.84 55.27
CA SER A 308 87.32 8.75 54.21
C SER A 308 87.90 8.03 53.02
N GLU A 309 87.25 6.94 52.63
CA GLU A 309 87.60 6.11 51.49
C GLU A 309 86.63 6.43 50.36
N ASN A 310 87.16 6.76 49.18
CA ASN A 310 86.36 7.06 48.00
C ASN A 310 87.03 6.46 46.76
N GLU A 311 86.27 5.75 45.95
CA GLU A 311 86.77 4.87 44.86
C GLU A 311 87.61 5.58 43.78
N ILE A 312 87.55 6.91 43.70
CA ILE A 312 88.18 7.70 42.63
C ILE A 312 89.52 8.36 43.04
N ASN A 313 89.73 8.66 44.33
CA ASN A 313 90.90 9.45 44.79
C ASN A 313 91.82 8.70 45.78
N GLY A 314 91.56 7.42 46.05
CA GLY A 314 92.33 6.63 47.03
C GLY A 314 92.12 7.09 48.48
N LYS A 315 92.68 6.32 49.43
CA LYS A 315 92.49 6.55 50.87
C LYS A 315 93.00 7.95 51.27
N THR A 316 92.09 8.83 51.67
CA THR A 316 92.43 10.18 52.13
C THR A 316 92.21 10.30 53.63
N SER A 317 93.29 10.56 54.36
CA SER A 317 93.26 10.82 55.79
C SER A 317 93.35 12.33 56.04
N SER A 318 92.31 12.89 56.67
CA SER A 318 92.30 14.28 57.12
C SER A 318 92.42 14.29 58.64
N THR A 319 93.54 14.80 59.15
CA THR A 319 93.73 15.02 60.59
C THR A 319 93.38 16.47 60.92
N LYS A 320 92.35 16.68 61.75
CA LYS A 320 92.02 17.98 62.31
C LYS A 320 92.21 17.97 63.82
N THR A 321 93.04 18.88 64.31
CA THR A 321 93.19 19.13 65.75
C THR A 321 92.07 20.07 66.17
N LYS A 322 91.11 19.58 66.97
CA LYS A 322 90.07 20.43 67.58
C LYS A 322 90.34 20.56 69.08
N LYS A 323 90.08 21.75 69.62
CA LYS A 323 90.03 21.97 71.08
C LYS A 323 88.84 21.17 71.62
N GLY A 324 89.12 19.97 72.12
CA GLY A 324 88.15 19.12 72.80
C GLY A 324 88.29 19.27 74.30
N GLY A 325 87.45 18.57 75.04
CA GLY A 325 87.60 18.51 76.49
C GLY A 325 86.56 17.59 77.10
N HIS A 326 86.75 17.26 78.37
CA HIS A 326 85.81 16.43 79.13
C HIS A 326 85.61 17.00 80.53
N ALA A 327 84.47 16.66 81.15
CA ALA A 327 84.18 17.02 82.54
C ALA A 327 85.05 16.16 83.46
N GLY A 328 86.14 16.72 83.98
CA GLY A 328 87.12 16.02 84.80
C GLY A 328 86.99 16.37 86.29
N LYS A 329 86.97 15.37 87.17
CA LYS A 329 86.89 15.58 88.62
C LYS A 329 88.01 16.52 89.14
N PRO A 330 87.70 17.55 89.95
CA PRO A 330 88.71 18.48 90.49
C PRO A 330 89.61 17.82 91.53
N SER A 331 90.89 18.22 91.59
CA SER A 331 91.90 17.67 92.51
C SER A 331 91.83 18.37 93.89
N PRO A 332 91.87 17.65 95.03
CA PRO A 332 91.65 18.25 96.36
C PRO A 332 92.95 18.80 96.97
N THR A 333 93.23 20.11 96.84
CA THR A 333 94.33 20.78 97.56
C THR A 333 93.82 21.57 98.76
N GLY A 334 93.96 21.01 99.96
CA GLY A 334 93.99 21.74 101.24
C GLY A 334 95.41 21.69 101.82
N ARG A 335 95.93 22.63 102.61
CA ARG A 335 95.38 23.79 103.34
C ARG A 335 96.55 24.79 103.51
N GLN A 336 96.30 26.11 103.46
CA GLN A 336 97.33 27.14 103.64
C GLN A 336 97.78 27.28 105.10
N SER A 337 98.96 27.87 105.38
CA SER A 337 99.09 28.72 106.58
C SER A 337 100.25 29.74 106.53
N PRO A 338 100.07 30.95 107.09
CA PRO A 338 100.96 32.11 106.91
C PRO A 338 102.11 32.19 107.93
N THR A 339 103.02 33.14 107.64
CA THR A 339 103.84 33.97 108.56
C THR A 339 105.34 33.73 108.54
N ALA A 340 106.07 34.65 107.90
CA ALA A 340 107.05 35.55 108.53
C ALA A 340 107.33 36.74 107.60
#